data_AF-A0A7C4SME0-F1
#
_entry.id   AF-A0A7C4SME0-F1
#
_cell.length_a   1.000
_cell.length_b   1.000
_cell.length_c   1.000
_cell.angle_alpha   90.00
_cell.angle_beta   90.00
_cell.angle_gamma   90.00
#
_symmetry.space_group_name_H-M   'P 1'
#
loop_
_entity.id
_entity.type
_entity.pdbx_description
1 polymer ?
#
loop_
_entity_poly.entity_id
_entity_poly.type
_entity_poly.pdbx_seq_one_letter_code
_entity_poly.pdbx_strand_id
1 'polypeptide(L)'
;MLILKLEDVLGKKVLIAGEAGTGKTMLLVKLLEEANAQSISDAVTLIDLAPKKIGEFGGRVADYLRQIGGIRLLMPVNVFAPRLSGKTKDEVMSLAEKNREAIEPLLKGFLSKPTRILFINDLTIYLHAGDPELLEKCIEVSETFVGTAYYGTKLQDDKGSGITLRERMLAERIMKKVDKVIFLE
;
A
#
# COMPACT_ATOMS: atom_id res chain seq x y z
N MET A 1 1.41 11.11 19.81
CA MET A 1 1.18 11.07 18.35
C MET A 1 2.54 10.98 17.68
N LEU A 2 2.84 9.88 16.98
CA LEU A 2 4.14 9.72 16.31
C LEU A 2 4.24 10.77 15.19
N ILE A 3 5.19 11.70 15.30
CA ILE A 3 5.45 12.69 14.25
C ILE A 3 6.56 12.10 13.37
N LEU A 4 6.17 11.43 12.29
CA LEU A 4 7.08 11.08 11.21
C LEU A 4 7.05 12.21 10.17
N LYS A 5 8.23 12.59 9.68
CA LYS A 5 8.43 13.57 8.61
C LYS A 5 9.11 12.92 7.42
N LEU A 6 9.08 13.60 6.27
CA LEU A 6 9.72 13.14 5.04
C LEU A 6 11.24 12.96 5.23
N GLU A 7 11.89 13.88 5.93
CA GLU A 7 13.33 13.80 6.25
C GLU A 7 13.73 12.52 6.99
N ASP A 8 12.80 11.94 7.77
CA ASP A 8 13.06 10.71 8.53
C ASP A 8 13.10 9.46 7.63
N VAL A 9 12.42 9.51 6.47
CA VAL A 9 12.22 8.38 5.56
C VAL A 9 13.09 8.45 4.30
N LEU A 10 13.59 9.62 3.92
CA LEU A 10 14.47 9.76 2.75
C LEU A 10 15.72 8.86 2.88
N GLY A 11 16.03 8.14 1.81
CA GLY A 11 17.11 7.16 1.73
C GLY A 11 16.83 5.84 2.45
N LYS A 12 15.59 5.61 2.90
CA LYS A 12 15.19 4.41 3.65
C LYS A 12 13.96 3.75 3.05
N LYS A 13 13.82 2.47 3.37
CA LYS A 13 12.64 1.66 3.15
C LYS A 13 11.85 1.59 4.45
N VAL A 14 10.64 2.12 4.46
CA VAL A 14 9.80 2.24 5.65
C VAL A 14 8.44 1.60 5.38
N LEU A 15 7.98 0.75 6.30
CA LEU A 15 6.65 0.18 6.26
C LEU A 15 5.83 0.66 7.46
N ILE A 16 4.67 1.26 7.18
CA ILE A 16 3.69 1.68 8.18
C ILE A 16 2.62 0.59 8.29
N ALA A 17 2.59 -0.13 9.40
CA ALA A 17 1.70 -1.25 9.63
C ALA A 17 0.70 -0.95 10.76
N GLY A 18 -0.49 -1.53 10.70
CA GLY A 18 -1.49 -1.36 11.76
C GLY A 18 -2.91 -1.70 11.32
N GLU A 19 -3.83 -1.61 12.27
CA GLU A 19 -5.24 -1.96 12.09
C GLU A 19 -5.97 -0.99 11.15
N ALA A 20 -7.14 -1.39 10.63
CA ALA A 20 -8.00 -0.47 9.90
C ALA A 20 -8.43 0.73 10.77
N GLY A 21 -8.31 1.93 10.20
CA GLY A 21 -8.68 3.19 10.85
C GLY A 21 -7.58 3.87 11.67
N THR A 22 -6.37 3.28 11.79
CA THR A 22 -5.28 3.84 12.63
C THR A 22 -4.54 5.03 12.02
N GLY A 23 -5.00 5.56 10.88
CA GLY A 23 -4.41 6.74 10.25
C GLY A 23 -3.19 6.50 9.35
N LYS A 24 -2.88 5.24 8.99
CA LYS A 24 -1.76 4.90 8.07
C LYS A 24 -1.80 5.72 6.78
N THR A 25 -2.95 5.77 6.12
CA THR A 25 -3.15 6.54 4.88
C THR A 25 -2.93 8.02 5.10
N MET A 26 -3.41 8.58 6.22
CA MET A 26 -3.19 10.00 6.55
C MET A 26 -1.73 10.32 6.81
N LEU A 27 -0.97 9.39 7.41
CA LEU A 27 0.47 9.55 7.56
C LEU A 27 1.16 9.56 6.20
N LEU A 28 0.75 8.68 5.28
CA LEU A 28 1.26 8.65 3.91
C LEU A 28 0.96 9.95 3.14
N VAL A 29 -0.28 10.46 3.26
CA VAL A 29 -0.71 11.75 2.68
C VAL A 29 0.18 12.89 3.18
N LYS A 30 0.42 12.97 4.50
CA LYS A 30 1.27 14.01 5.08
C LYS A 30 2.69 14.00 4.50
N LEU A 31 3.29 12.81 4.35
CA LEU A 31 4.62 12.69 3.76
C LEU A 31 4.66 13.13 2.29
N LEU A 32 3.60 12.83 1.52
CA LEU A 32 3.46 13.27 0.13
C LEU A 32 3.24 14.79 0.02
N GLU A 33 2.48 15.38 0.95
CA GLU A 33 2.34 16.84 1.04
C GLU A 33 3.68 17.53 1.35
N GLU A 34 4.47 16.95 2.25
CA GLU A 34 5.84 17.42 2.52
C GLU A 34 6.73 17.30 1.26
N ALA A 35 6.60 16.23 0.48
CA ALA A 35 7.37 16.04 -0.75
C ALA A 35 7.01 17.08 -1.82
N ASN A 36 5.73 17.43 -1.93
CA ASN A 36 5.27 18.54 -2.78
C ASN A 36 5.81 19.88 -2.29
N ALA A 37 5.79 20.15 -0.99
CA ALA A 37 6.30 21.39 -0.42
C ALA A 37 7.82 21.58 -0.61
N GLN A 38 8.57 20.48 -0.64
CA GLN A 38 10.03 20.47 -0.85
C GLN A 38 10.44 20.41 -2.33
N SER A 39 9.50 20.48 -3.28
CA SER A 39 9.78 20.45 -4.72
C SER A 39 10.54 19.19 -5.19
N ILE A 40 10.35 18.05 -4.51
CA ILE A 40 10.93 16.76 -4.94
C ILE A 40 9.87 15.81 -5.54
N SER A 41 8.65 16.30 -5.77
CA SER A 41 7.51 15.50 -6.24
C SER A 41 7.74 14.84 -7.60
N ASP A 42 8.56 15.42 -8.48
CA ASP A 42 8.94 14.82 -9.77
C ASP A 42 9.75 13.51 -9.62
N ALA A 43 10.36 13.29 -8.46
CA ALA A 43 11.10 12.07 -8.13
C ALA A 43 10.23 11.01 -7.45
N VAL A 44 8.91 11.22 -7.35
CA VAL A 44 7.98 10.38 -6.59
C VAL A 44 7.03 9.63 -7.52
N THR A 45 6.89 8.33 -7.28
CA THR A 45 5.74 7.54 -7.74
C THR A 45 4.88 7.17 -6.55
N LEU A 46 3.57 7.40 -6.65
CA LEU A 46 2.57 6.86 -5.73
C LEU A 46 1.81 5.75 -6.43
N ILE A 47 1.82 4.54 -5.85
CA ILE A 47 0.95 3.44 -6.24
C ILE A 47 -0.15 3.30 -5.19
N ASP A 48 -1.37 3.72 -5.52
CA ASP A 48 -2.50 3.70 -4.58
C ASP A 48 -3.34 2.44 -4.78
N LEU A 49 -3.19 1.46 -3.89
CA LEU A 49 -3.85 0.15 -3.97
C LEU A 49 -5.06 0.05 -3.03
N ALA A 50 -5.48 1.14 -2.40
CA ALA A 50 -6.60 1.09 -1.48
C ALA A 50 -7.93 0.90 -2.21
N PRO A 51 -8.82 0.04 -1.69
CA PRO A 51 -10.21 0.03 -2.13
C PRO A 51 -10.86 1.38 -1.84
N LYS A 52 -11.92 1.69 -2.60
CA LYS A 52 -12.82 2.80 -2.27
C LYS A 52 -13.32 2.61 -0.84
N LYS A 53 -13.58 3.72 -0.15
CA LYS A 53 -14.03 3.67 1.24
C LYS A 53 -15.35 2.91 1.37
N ILE A 54 -15.39 1.90 2.24
CA ILE A 54 -16.58 1.13 2.61
C ILE A 54 -16.74 1.25 4.12
N GLY A 55 -17.69 2.10 4.56
CA GLY A 55 -17.82 2.46 5.97
C GLY A 55 -16.53 3.12 6.49
N GLU A 56 -15.89 2.49 7.48
CA GLU A 56 -14.63 2.95 8.07
C GLU A 56 -13.37 2.36 7.41
N PHE A 57 -13.53 1.47 6.43
CA PHE A 57 -12.43 0.71 5.80
C PHE A 57 -12.05 1.27 4.43
N GLY A 58 -10.76 1.18 4.09
CA GLY A 58 -10.19 1.71 2.84
C GLY A 58 -9.93 3.22 2.88
N GLY A 59 -9.81 3.83 1.71
CA GLY A 59 -9.51 5.25 1.54
C GLY A 59 -8.25 5.44 0.70
N ARG A 60 -8.42 6.04 -0.48
CA ARG A 60 -7.31 6.34 -1.39
C ARG A 60 -6.59 7.58 -0.90
N VAL A 61 -5.27 7.61 -1.00
CA VAL A 61 -4.46 8.81 -0.79
C VAL A 61 -4.94 9.94 -1.68
N ALA A 62 -5.30 9.61 -2.92
CA ALA A 62 -5.81 10.59 -3.89
C ALA A 62 -7.08 11.31 -3.42
N ASP A 63 -7.88 10.71 -2.52
CA ASP A 63 -9.09 11.33 -1.97
C ASP A 63 -8.77 12.40 -0.90
N TYR A 64 -7.54 12.40 -0.35
CA TYR A 64 -7.12 13.28 0.74
C TYR A 64 -6.04 14.29 0.34
N LEU A 65 -5.32 14.02 -0.74
CA LEU A 65 -4.20 14.85 -1.18
C LEU A 65 -4.72 16.17 -1.77
N ARG A 66 -4.26 17.30 -1.24
CA ARG A 66 -4.68 18.64 -1.73
C ARG A 66 -4.24 18.92 -3.15
N GLN A 67 -3.05 18.43 -3.52
CA GLN A 67 -2.47 18.62 -4.84
C GLN A 67 -1.60 17.42 -5.20
N ILE A 68 -1.74 16.90 -6.42
CA ILE A 68 -0.88 15.82 -6.93
C ILE A 68 0.53 16.35 -7.23
N GLY A 69 0.64 17.58 -7.73
CA GLY A 69 1.93 18.16 -8.13
C GLY A 69 2.59 17.34 -9.24
N GLY A 70 3.91 17.16 -9.16
CA GLY A 70 4.71 16.34 -10.09
C GLY A 70 4.69 14.83 -9.82
N ILE A 71 3.92 14.37 -8.83
CA ILE A 71 3.90 12.96 -8.41
C ILE A 71 3.31 12.10 -9.53
N ARG A 72 4.05 11.06 -9.93
CA ARG A 72 3.53 10.02 -10.84
C ARG A 72 2.53 9.15 -10.09
N LEU A 73 1.24 9.31 -10.38
CA LEU A 73 0.18 8.49 -9.81
C LEU A 73 -0.08 7.23 -10.65
N LEU A 74 0.00 6.06 -10.01
CA LEU A 74 -0.41 4.77 -10.56
C LEU A 74 -1.53 4.21 -9.69
N MET A 75 -2.71 3.98 -10.26
CA MET A 75 -3.86 3.47 -9.53
C MET A 75 -4.70 2.58 -10.47
N PRO A 76 -5.14 1.40 -10.02
CA PRO A 76 -6.03 0.57 -10.81
C PRO A 76 -7.43 1.21 -10.86
N VAL A 77 -8.16 0.97 -11.95
CA VAL A 77 -9.52 1.51 -12.12
C VAL A 77 -10.41 1.10 -10.95
N ASN A 78 -10.36 -0.19 -10.58
CA ASN A 78 -11.09 -0.77 -9.48
C ASN A 78 -10.15 -1.54 -8.55
N VAL A 79 -10.41 -1.42 -7.26
CA VAL A 79 -9.85 -2.29 -6.22
C VAL A 79 -11.01 -2.78 -5.37
N PHE A 80 -11.06 -4.08 -5.15
CA PHE A 80 -12.04 -4.73 -4.30
C PHE A 80 -11.51 -4.89 -2.88
N ALA A 81 -12.41 -4.93 -1.90
CA ALA A 81 -12.11 -5.35 -0.54
C ALA A 81 -12.61 -6.79 -0.34
N PRO A 82 -11.78 -7.83 -0.59
CA PRO A 82 -12.27 -9.21 -0.75
C PRO A 82 -13.09 -9.72 0.44
N ARG A 83 -12.61 -9.45 1.67
CA ARG A 83 -13.25 -9.87 2.93
C ARG A 83 -14.57 -9.15 3.24
N LEU A 84 -14.71 -7.92 2.75
CA LEU A 84 -15.92 -7.11 2.98
C LEU A 84 -17.00 -7.37 1.92
N SER A 85 -16.58 -7.72 0.70
CA SER A 85 -17.50 -7.87 -0.44
C SER A 85 -17.83 -9.33 -0.76
N GLY A 86 -16.94 -10.28 -0.47
CA GLY A 86 -17.15 -11.70 -0.74
C GLY A 86 -17.99 -12.38 0.34
N LYS A 87 -18.95 -13.21 -0.09
CA LYS A 87 -19.83 -13.98 0.80
C LYS A 87 -19.35 -15.41 1.00
N THR A 88 -18.57 -15.92 0.05
CA THR A 88 -18.03 -17.29 0.06
C THR A 88 -16.52 -17.27 -0.12
N LYS A 89 -15.87 -18.39 0.21
CA LYS A 89 -14.45 -18.63 -0.07
C LYS A 89 -14.07 -18.27 -1.51
N ASP A 90 -14.85 -18.76 -2.47
CA ASP A 90 -14.56 -18.60 -3.90
C ASP A 90 -14.75 -17.16 -4.37
N GLU A 91 -15.75 -16.45 -3.83
CA GLU A 91 -15.94 -15.02 -4.09
C GLU A 91 -14.78 -14.20 -3.54
N VAL A 92 -14.33 -14.47 -2.31
CA VAL A 92 -13.18 -13.79 -1.70
C VAL A 92 -11.92 -13.99 -2.56
N MET A 93 -11.63 -15.23 -2.96
CA MET A 93 -10.49 -15.53 -3.83
C MET A 93 -10.60 -14.88 -5.21
N SER A 94 -11.79 -14.89 -5.81
CA SER A 94 -12.02 -14.23 -7.11
C SER A 94 -11.79 -12.72 -7.04
N LEU A 95 -12.20 -12.06 -5.95
CA LEU A 95 -11.94 -10.63 -5.76
C LEU A 95 -10.46 -10.33 -5.53
N ALA A 96 -9.74 -11.18 -4.77
CA ALA A 96 -8.30 -11.06 -4.60
C ALA A 96 -7.54 -11.24 -5.93
N GLU A 97 -7.98 -12.18 -6.77
CA GLU A 97 -7.38 -12.41 -8.08
C GLU A 97 -7.61 -11.23 -9.04
N LYS A 98 -8.81 -10.65 -9.05
CA LYS A 98 -9.09 -9.42 -9.81
C LYS A 98 -8.21 -8.26 -9.37
N ASN A 99 -7.93 -8.15 -8.07
CA ASN A 99 -6.97 -7.16 -7.57
C ASN A 99 -5.56 -7.44 -8.11
N ARG A 100 -5.08 -8.70 -8.08
CA ARG A 100 -3.78 -9.06 -8.67
C ARG A 100 -3.68 -8.65 -10.13
N GLU A 101 -4.65 -9.03 -10.96
CA GLU A 101 -4.69 -8.72 -12.39
C GLU A 101 -4.65 -7.22 -12.67
N ALA A 102 -5.35 -6.42 -11.85
CA ALA A 102 -5.36 -4.97 -11.99
C ALA A 102 -4.07 -4.30 -11.50
N ILE A 103 -3.38 -4.88 -10.52
CA ILE A 103 -2.23 -4.27 -9.85
C ILE A 103 -0.90 -4.64 -10.51
N GLU A 104 -0.72 -5.87 -10.98
CA GLU A 104 0.55 -6.30 -11.58
C GLU A 104 1.05 -5.40 -12.73
N PRO A 105 0.21 -4.93 -13.66
CA PRO A 105 0.64 -4.03 -14.72
C PRO A 105 1.19 -2.71 -14.17
N LEU A 106 0.69 -2.23 -13.02
CA LEU A 106 1.16 -0.99 -12.38
C LEU A 106 2.53 -1.19 -11.75
N LEU A 107 2.75 -2.31 -11.06
CA LEU A 107 4.05 -2.66 -10.50
C LEU A 107 5.09 -2.82 -11.62
N LYS A 108 4.75 -3.54 -12.70
CA LYS A 108 5.60 -3.69 -13.89
C LYS A 108 5.85 -2.33 -14.57
N GLY A 109 4.85 -1.46 -14.63
CA GLY A 109 4.95 -0.10 -15.17
C GLY A 109 5.80 0.85 -14.32
N PHE A 110 5.89 0.62 -13.02
CA PHE A 110 6.87 1.28 -12.16
C PHE A 110 8.28 0.74 -12.46
N LEU A 111 8.47 -0.58 -12.49
CA LEU A 111 9.78 -1.20 -12.76
C LEU A 111 10.38 -0.82 -14.12
N SER A 112 9.55 -0.57 -15.13
CA SER A 112 10.04 -0.14 -16.46
C SER A 112 10.52 1.32 -16.49
N LYS A 113 10.09 2.16 -15.55
CA LYS A 113 10.50 3.55 -15.41
C LYS A 113 10.48 3.94 -13.93
N PRO A 114 11.42 3.42 -13.12
CA PRO A 114 11.40 3.64 -11.69
C PRO A 114 11.71 5.10 -11.37
N THR A 115 11.06 5.62 -10.33
CA THR A 115 11.44 6.88 -9.70
C THR A 115 12.27 6.59 -8.45
N ARG A 116 13.06 7.56 -7.99
CA ARG A 116 13.92 7.39 -6.80
C ARG A 116 13.10 7.13 -5.53
N ILE A 117 11.92 7.75 -5.43
CA ILE A 117 11.04 7.66 -4.27
C ILE A 117 9.76 6.93 -4.69
N LEU A 118 9.39 5.90 -3.92
CA LEU A 118 8.21 5.08 -4.14
C LEU A 118 7.32 5.08 -2.89
N PHE A 119 6.06 5.47 -3.07
CA PHE A 119 5.01 5.32 -2.08
C PHE A 119 4.01 4.26 -2.53
N ILE A 120 3.61 3.35 -1.63
CA ILE A 120 2.55 2.38 -1.90
C ILE A 120 1.51 2.41 -0.78
N ASN A 121 0.27 2.74 -1.10
CA ASN A 121 -0.84 2.67 -0.15
C ASN A 121 -1.52 1.29 -0.21
N ASP A 122 -1.81 0.70 0.95
CA ASP A 122 -2.50 -0.58 1.15
C ASP A 122 -1.89 -1.76 0.36
N LEU A 123 -0.56 -1.94 0.49
CA LEU A 123 0.17 -2.96 -0.27
C LEU A 123 -0.30 -4.40 -0.04
N THR A 124 -0.93 -4.67 1.10
CA THR A 124 -1.39 -6.01 1.45
C THR A 124 -2.55 -6.49 0.59
N ILE A 125 -3.28 -5.58 -0.07
CA ILE A 125 -4.29 -5.91 -1.07
C ILE A 125 -3.69 -6.71 -2.23
N TYR A 126 -2.48 -6.36 -2.67
CA TYR A 126 -1.78 -7.13 -3.68
C TYR A 126 -1.37 -8.51 -3.16
N LEU A 127 -0.95 -8.60 -1.88
CA LEU A 127 -0.45 -9.84 -1.28
C LEU A 127 -1.52 -10.93 -1.11
N HIS A 128 -2.82 -10.61 -1.23
CA HIS A 128 -3.89 -11.61 -1.16
C HIS A 128 -3.78 -12.69 -2.25
N ALA A 129 -3.34 -12.31 -3.45
CA ALA A 129 -3.18 -13.26 -4.58
C ALA A 129 -1.90 -13.02 -5.41
N GLY A 130 -1.25 -11.87 -5.27
CA GLY A 130 -0.07 -11.49 -6.04
C GLY A 130 1.21 -12.20 -5.65
N ASP A 131 2.19 -12.10 -6.55
CA ASP A 131 3.56 -12.56 -6.37
C ASP A 131 4.34 -11.57 -5.50
N PRO A 132 4.74 -11.95 -4.26
CA PRO A 132 5.49 -11.05 -3.40
C PRO A 132 6.83 -10.60 -4.01
N GLU A 133 7.46 -11.39 -4.88
CA GLU A 133 8.75 -11.02 -5.48
C GLU A 133 8.66 -9.80 -6.38
N LEU A 134 7.53 -9.61 -7.08
CA LEU A 134 7.31 -8.43 -7.90
C LEU A 134 7.25 -7.16 -7.06
N LEU A 135 6.55 -7.21 -5.92
CA LEU A 135 6.47 -6.09 -4.98
C LEU A 135 7.83 -5.82 -4.34
N GLU A 136 8.56 -6.86 -3.95
CA GLU A 136 9.90 -6.75 -3.39
C GLU A 136 10.88 -6.09 -4.34
N LYS A 137 10.84 -6.43 -5.64
CA LYS A 137 11.66 -5.77 -6.66
C LYS A 137 11.36 -4.27 -6.75
N CYS A 138 10.08 -3.87 -6.68
CA CYS A 138 9.71 -2.45 -6.66
C CYS A 138 10.31 -1.73 -5.46
N ILE A 139 10.27 -2.35 -4.28
CA ILE A 139 10.87 -1.81 -3.05
C ILE A 139 12.40 -1.71 -3.20
N GLU A 140 13.05 -2.73 -3.74
CA GLU A 140 14.50 -2.82 -3.88
C GLU A 140 15.08 -1.76 -4.81
N VAL A 141 14.46 -1.53 -5.98
CA VAL A 141 14.95 -0.57 -6.99
C VAL A 141 14.78 0.89 -6.55
N SER A 142 13.88 1.15 -5.61
CA SER A 142 13.69 2.50 -5.06
C SER A 142 14.75 2.84 -4.02
N GLU A 143 15.25 4.09 -4.05
CA GLU A 143 16.15 4.61 -3.03
C GLU A 143 15.39 4.87 -1.72
N THR A 144 14.18 5.41 -1.84
CA THR A 144 13.26 5.62 -0.74
C THR A 144 11.96 4.86 -1.00
N PHE A 145 11.52 4.08 -0.03
CA PHE A 145 10.22 3.41 -0.06
C PHE A 145 9.41 3.76 1.18
N VAL A 146 8.13 4.11 0.99
CA VAL A 146 7.16 4.20 2.08
C VAL A 146 5.89 3.44 1.72
N GLY A 147 5.63 2.34 2.42
CA GLY A 147 4.44 1.53 2.23
C GLY A 147 3.47 1.63 3.40
N THR A 148 2.17 1.46 3.16
CA THR A 148 1.20 1.12 4.21
C THR A 148 0.72 -0.32 4.06
N ALA A 149 0.57 -1.01 5.18
CA ALA A 149 0.11 -2.40 5.24
C ALA A 149 -0.98 -2.58 6.29
N TYR A 150 -2.01 -3.37 5.97
CA TYR A 150 -2.91 -3.88 6.98
C TYR A 150 -2.18 -4.88 7.88
N TYR A 151 -2.21 -4.65 9.18
CA TYR A 151 -1.68 -5.59 10.16
C TYR A 151 -2.55 -5.52 11.41
N GLY A 152 -3.61 -6.32 11.43
CA GLY A 152 -4.64 -6.27 12.47
C GLY A 152 -5.54 -7.51 12.48
N THR A 153 -6.61 -7.43 13.26
CA THR A 153 -7.60 -8.48 13.52
C THR A 153 -9.04 -8.12 13.11
N LYS A 154 -9.39 -6.84 12.90
CA LYS A 154 -10.76 -6.42 12.53
C LYS A 154 -11.29 -7.05 11.24
N LEU A 155 -10.41 -7.42 10.32
CA LEU A 155 -10.76 -8.04 9.04
C LEU A 155 -10.34 -9.53 9.00
N GLN A 156 -10.54 -10.28 10.09
CA GLN A 156 -10.11 -11.68 10.12
C GLN A 156 -10.99 -12.64 9.31
N ASP A 157 -12.29 -12.37 9.22
CA ASP A 157 -13.22 -13.24 8.52
C ASP A 157 -13.00 -13.17 7.00
N ASP A 158 -12.32 -14.18 6.47
CA ASP A 158 -12.03 -14.35 5.06
C ASP A 158 -12.84 -15.47 4.39
N LYS A 159 -13.92 -15.91 5.04
CA LYS A 159 -14.81 -16.97 4.56
C LYS A 159 -14.09 -18.31 4.32
N GLY A 160 -12.96 -18.55 4.98
CA GLY A 160 -12.16 -19.77 4.82
C GLY A 160 -11.29 -19.80 3.55
N SER A 161 -11.02 -18.63 2.98
CA SER A 161 -10.15 -18.49 1.80
C SER A 161 -8.66 -18.58 2.13
N GLY A 162 -8.26 -18.26 3.37
CA GLY A 162 -6.87 -18.26 3.79
C GLY A 162 -6.09 -16.99 3.41
N ILE A 163 -6.74 -16.00 2.80
CA ILE A 163 -6.07 -14.73 2.46
C ILE A 163 -5.63 -13.96 3.70
N THR A 164 -6.30 -14.13 4.85
CA THR A 164 -5.89 -13.48 6.11
C THR A 164 -4.54 -14.02 6.58
N LEU A 165 -4.34 -15.35 6.53
CA LEU A 165 -3.07 -15.97 6.91
C LEU A 165 -1.96 -15.60 5.92
N ARG A 166 -2.26 -15.67 4.61
CA ARG A 166 -1.32 -15.29 3.56
C ARG A 166 -0.89 -13.83 3.68
N GLU A 167 -1.86 -12.91 3.88
CA GLU A 167 -1.61 -11.49 4.07
C GLU A 167 -0.63 -11.25 5.21
N ARG A 168 -0.87 -11.86 6.37
CA ARG A 168 -0.02 -11.72 7.54
C ARG A 168 1.41 -12.23 7.28
N MET A 169 1.53 -13.45 6.76
CA MET A 169 2.83 -14.04 6.45
C MET A 169 3.64 -13.20 5.46
N LEU A 170 2.99 -12.69 4.41
CA LEU A 170 3.67 -11.89 3.40
C LEU A 170 3.95 -10.47 3.88
N ALA A 171 3.09 -9.87 4.71
CA ALA A 171 3.38 -8.60 5.36
C ALA A 171 4.62 -8.72 6.27
N GLU A 172 4.71 -9.78 7.08
CA GLU A 172 5.88 -10.07 7.92
C GLU A 172 7.14 -10.35 7.07
N ARG A 173 6.99 -10.95 5.87
CA ARG A 173 8.08 -11.09 4.91
C ARG A 173 8.59 -9.73 4.41
N ILE A 174 7.71 -8.78 4.08
CA ILE A 174 8.10 -7.42 3.69
C ILE A 174 8.72 -6.65 4.87
N MET A 175 8.18 -6.80 6.09
CA MET A 175 8.72 -6.17 7.31
C MET A 175 10.21 -6.50 7.53
N LYS A 176 10.64 -7.73 7.20
CA LYS A 176 12.03 -8.17 7.31
C LYS A 176 12.97 -7.57 6.27
N LYS A 177 12.43 -6.95 5.21
CA LYS A 177 13.18 -6.39 4.07
C LYS A 177 13.26 -4.87 4.08
N VAL A 178 12.58 -4.21 5.00
CA VAL A 178 12.59 -2.74 5.14
C VAL A 178 13.51 -2.33 6.31
N ASP A 179 14.02 -1.10 6.25
CA ASP A 179 14.92 -0.56 7.27
C ASP A 179 14.18 -0.23 8.57
N LYS A 180 12.89 0.13 8.46
CA LYS A 180 12.06 0.49 9.62
C LYS A 180 10.62 0.07 9.42
N VAL A 181 10.05 -0.53 10.46
CA VAL A 181 8.61 -0.76 10.58
C VAL A 181 8.05 0.19 11.63
N ILE A 182 6.95 0.86 11.30
CA ILE A 182 6.21 1.75 12.19
C ILE A 182 4.85 1.15 12.43
N PHE A 183 4.56 0.77 13.68
CA PHE A 183 3.26 0.28 14.08
C PHE A 183 2.37 1.45 14.54
N LEU A 184 1.17 1.53 13.99
CA LEU A 184 0.13 2.46 14.44
C LEU A 184 -0.99 1.65 15.10
N GLU A 185 -1.32 2.04 16.34
CA GLU A 185 -2.39 1.47 17.17
C GLU A 185 -3.69 2.26 17.05
#